data_AF-A0A086P8R1-F1
#
_entry.id   AF-A0A086P8R1-F1
#
_cell.length_a   1.000
_cell.length_b   1.000
_cell.length_c   1.000
_cell.angle_alpha   90.00
_cell.angle_beta   90.00
_cell.angle_gamma   90.00
#
_symmetry.space_group_name_H-M   'P 1'
#
loop_
_entity.id
_entity.type
_entity.pdbx_description
1 polymer ?
#
loop_
_entity_poly.entity_id
_entity_poly.type
_entity_poly.pdbx_seq_one_letter_code
_entity_poly.pdbx_strand_id
1 'polypeptide(L)'
;MAKIVSEEQQRRLSRNILIAAGVAMLLFILAAIVTVLTFNDVDRYETRIGEIRTIALSDGSRLHLNSDSAAEVRFTDNGRKVRLLKGEAAFDVAHDPERAFEVEARSAVVRAVGTSFNLRLRPALTELTVTQGAVTVRCGNRQPQPVAAGDGAVLQPRSLVLTHLDPKVIRQRTAWRQKLVQLEDETIEQATGEFNRYRVAPILIGDTRVSSLRIGGEFHITDSGKFLSALQSHLPIRVVDGEEGSVMLLYRDLSSRADSAN
;
A
#
# COMPACT_ATOMS: atom_id res chain seq x y z
N MET A 1 11.02 75.24 -6.34
CA MET A 1 12.42 74.96 -6.77
C MET A 1 12.52 73.48 -7.13
N ALA A 2 12.46 73.16 -8.42
CA ALA A 2 12.70 71.80 -8.93
C ALA A 2 14.17 71.71 -9.37
N LYS A 3 14.93 70.80 -8.76
CA LYS A 3 16.36 70.60 -9.04
C LYS A 3 16.47 69.82 -10.36
N ILE A 4 16.82 70.51 -11.46
CA ILE A 4 17.04 69.87 -12.77
C ILE A 4 18.30 69.01 -12.65
N VAL A 5 18.12 67.69 -12.74
CA VAL A 5 19.21 66.70 -12.70
C VAL A 5 20.03 66.82 -13.98
N SER A 6 21.36 66.90 -13.88
CA SER A 6 22.22 67.02 -15.08
C SER A 6 22.23 65.72 -15.91
N GLU A 7 22.44 65.83 -17.23
CA GLU A 7 22.45 64.68 -18.15
C GLU A 7 23.45 63.58 -17.75
N GLU A 8 24.55 63.94 -17.11
CA GLU A 8 25.52 62.97 -16.57
C GLU A 8 24.96 62.14 -15.41
N GLN A 9 24.17 62.76 -14.52
CA GLN A 9 23.49 62.03 -13.45
C GLN A 9 22.43 61.08 -14.01
N GLN A 10 21.69 61.49 -15.05
CA GLN A 10 20.70 60.62 -15.71
C GLN A 10 21.35 59.39 -16.38
N ARG A 11 22.50 59.55 -17.05
CA ARG A 11 23.23 58.42 -17.68
C ARG A 11 23.84 57.46 -16.66
N ARG A 12 24.33 57.97 -15.52
CA ARG A 12 24.84 57.12 -14.43
C ARG A 12 23.71 56.35 -13.74
N LEU A 13 22.55 56.99 -13.53
CA LEU A 13 21.36 56.35 -12.98
C LEU A 13 20.84 55.24 -13.92
N SER A 14 20.73 55.48 -15.23
CA SER A 14 20.26 54.46 -16.17
C SER A 14 21.22 53.27 -16.29
N ARG A 15 22.54 53.51 -16.26
CA ARG A 15 23.55 52.44 -16.23
C ARG A 15 23.51 51.61 -14.94
N ASN A 16 23.34 52.27 -13.79
CA ASN A 16 23.23 51.57 -12.51
C ASN A 16 21.93 50.75 -12.42
N ILE A 17 20.83 51.25 -12.99
CA ILE A 17 19.55 50.53 -13.10
C ILE A 17 19.71 49.30 -14.02
N LEU A 18 20.40 49.43 -15.15
CA LEU A 18 20.68 48.29 -16.06
C LEU A 18 21.54 47.21 -15.40
N ILE A 19 22.58 47.60 -14.65
CA ILE A 19 23.42 46.65 -13.91
C ILE A 19 22.60 45.96 -12.81
N ALA A 20 21.81 46.72 -12.05
CA ALA A 20 20.95 46.17 -11.00
C ALA A 20 19.90 45.19 -11.56
N ALA A 21 19.31 45.52 -12.71
CA ALA A 21 18.37 44.64 -13.41
C ALA A 21 19.05 43.35 -13.89
N GLY A 22 20.27 43.44 -14.43
CA GLY A 22 21.06 42.28 -14.83
C GLY A 22 21.39 41.35 -13.66
N VAL A 23 21.81 41.91 -12.52
CA VAL A 23 22.09 41.13 -11.30
C VAL A 23 20.82 40.49 -10.75
N ALA A 24 19.70 41.21 -10.70
CA ALA A 24 18.42 40.66 -10.23
C ALA A 24 17.93 39.51 -11.12
N MET A 25 18.08 39.63 -12.44
CA MET A 25 17.72 38.56 -13.38
C MET A 25 18.62 37.33 -13.23
N LEU A 26 19.92 37.52 -13.01
CA LEU A 26 20.86 36.43 -12.76
C LEU A 26 20.51 35.68 -11.44
N LEU A 27 20.20 36.43 -10.38
CA LEU A 27 19.77 35.85 -9.10
C LEU A 27 18.42 35.12 -9.22
N PHE A 28 17.48 35.65 -10.01
CA PHE A 28 16.21 34.98 -10.27
C PHE A 28 16.40 33.67 -11.04
N ILE A 29 17.24 33.67 -12.08
CA ILE A 29 17.59 32.45 -12.84
C ILE A 29 18.29 31.44 -11.93
N LEU A 30 19.23 31.88 -11.11
CA LEU A 30 19.93 31.01 -10.16
C LEU A 30 18.96 30.42 -9.13
N ALA A 31 18.06 31.24 -8.56
CA ALA A 31 17.04 30.77 -7.64
C ALA A 31 16.07 29.79 -8.32
N ALA A 32 15.68 30.04 -9.58
CA ALA A 32 14.83 29.14 -10.36
C ALA A 32 15.53 27.80 -10.66
N ILE A 33 16.82 27.83 -11.02
CA ILE A 33 17.63 26.63 -11.23
C ILE A 33 17.76 25.84 -9.92
N VAL A 34 18.13 26.49 -8.81
CA VAL A 34 18.21 25.84 -7.50
C VAL A 34 16.85 25.26 -7.11
N THR A 35 15.76 25.98 -7.36
CA THR A 35 14.40 25.50 -7.09
C THR A 35 14.08 24.25 -7.93
N VAL A 36 14.32 24.28 -9.24
CA VAL A 36 14.10 23.10 -10.12
C VAL A 36 14.99 21.92 -9.74
N LEU A 37 16.23 22.17 -9.33
CA LEU A 37 17.16 21.13 -8.89
C LEU A 37 16.86 20.58 -7.48
N THR A 38 16.12 21.31 -6.64
CA THR A 38 15.77 20.90 -5.26
C THR A 38 14.31 20.47 -5.10
N PHE A 39 13.46 20.71 -6.10
CA PHE A 39 12.15 20.07 -6.22
C PHE A 39 12.34 18.60 -6.56
N ASN A 40 12.62 17.79 -5.54
CA ASN A 40 12.77 16.35 -5.69
C ASN A 40 11.49 15.75 -6.28
N ASP A 41 11.64 15.04 -7.39
CA ASP A 41 10.59 14.24 -7.99
C ASP A 41 10.02 13.27 -6.96
N VAL A 42 8.69 13.20 -6.94
CA VAL A 42 7.96 12.19 -6.18
C VAL A 42 7.60 11.10 -7.18
N ASP A 43 8.22 9.94 -7.03
CA ASP A 43 7.91 8.79 -7.87
C ASP A 43 6.57 8.20 -7.42
N ARG A 44 5.61 8.10 -8.33
CA ARG A 44 4.30 7.51 -8.06
C ARG A 44 4.18 6.14 -8.71
N TYR A 45 3.83 5.15 -7.89
CA TYR A 45 3.65 3.77 -8.31
C TYR A 45 2.23 3.31 -8.02
N GLU A 46 1.61 2.66 -9.01
CA GLU A 46 0.25 2.14 -8.90
C GLU A 46 0.14 0.75 -9.52
N THR A 47 -0.89 0.03 -9.08
CA THR A 47 -1.28 -1.30 -9.56
C THR A 47 -2.78 -1.31 -9.81
N ARG A 48 -3.20 -1.98 -10.89
CA ARG A 48 -4.61 -2.25 -11.17
C ARG A 48 -5.14 -3.39 -10.29
N ILE A 49 -6.45 -3.60 -10.31
CA ILE A 49 -7.06 -4.79 -9.70
C ILE A 49 -6.49 -6.05 -10.36
N GLY A 50 -6.00 -6.99 -9.55
CA GLY A 50 -5.35 -8.23 -9.96
C GLY A 50 -3.86 -8.09 -10.32
N GLU A 51 -3.31 -6.87 -10.33
CA GLU A 51 -1.91 -6.61 -10.66
C GLU A 51 -1.06 -6.61 -9.39
N ILE A 52 0.10 -7.29 -9.43
CA ILE A 52 1.12 -7.24 -8.38
C ILE A 52 2.44 -6.82 -9.01
N ARG A 53 3.09 -5.82 -8.43
CA ARG A 53 4.35 -5.27 -8.93
C ARG A 53 5.44 -5.31 -7.88
N THR A 54 6.67 -5.54 -8.32
CA THR A 54 7.88 -5.35 -7.51
C THR A 54 8.71 -4.25 -8.15
N ILE A 55 9.05 -3.23 -7.37
CA ILE A 55 9.79 -2.06 -7.79
C ILE A 55 11.10 -2.04 -7.01
N ALA A 56 12.22 -1.98 -7.73
CA ALA A 56 13.53 -1.70 -7.14
C ALA A 56 13.66 -0.18 -6.93
N LEU A 57 13.94 0.24 -5.71
CA LEU A 57 14.12 1.64 -5.35
C LEU A 57 15.60 2.04 -5.46
N SER A 58 15.86 3.34 -5.58
CA SER A 58 17.22 3.87 -5.80
C SER A 58 18.18 3.68 -4.62
N ASP A 59 17.67 3.37 -3.43
CA ASP A 59 18.47 3.05 -2.24
C ASP A 59 18.81 1.55 -2.11
N GLY A 60 18.41 0.72 -3.09
CA GLY A 60 18.56 -0.73 -3.06
C GLY A 60 17.43 -1.48 -2.34
N SER A 61 16.46 -0.77 -1.76
CA SER A 61 15.24 -1.38 -1.19
C SER A 61 14.32 -1.91 -2.29
N ARG A 62 13.41 -2.83 -1.92
CA ARG A 62 12.32 -3.27 -2.81
C ARG A 62 10.96 -2.91 -2.22
N LEU A 63 10.13 -2.31 -3.07
CA LEU A 63 8.72 -2.07 -2.83
C LEU A 63 7.89 -3.10 -3.61
N HIS A 64 7.14 -3.92 -2.90
CA HIS A 64 6.11 -4.77 -3.49
C HIS A 64 4.77 -4.08 -3.32
N LEU A 65 4.01 -3.91 -4.40
CA LEU A 65 2.64 -3.41 -4.38
C LEU A 65 1.69 -4.56 -4.71
N ASN A 66 0.70 -4.77 -3.84
CA ASN A 66 -0.38 -5.72 -4.07
C ASN A 66 -1.46 -5.11 -4.98
N SER A 67 -2.47 -5.89 -5.36
CA SER A 67 -3.63 -5.44 -6.14
C SER A 67 -4.25 -4.14 -5.61
N ASP A 68 -4.63 -3.25 -6.54
CA ASP A 68 -5.28 -1.96 -6.27
C ASP A 68 -4.55 -1.07 -5.24
N SER A 69 -3.23 -1.05 -5.32
CA SER A 69 -2.37 -0.28 -4.41
C SER A 69 -1.73 0.92 -5.09
N ALA A 70 -1.46 1.96 -4.31
CA ALA A 70 -0.73 3.15 -4.77
C ALA A 70 0.22 3.66 -3.68
N ALA A 71 1.43 4.03 -4.09
CA ALA A 71 2.45 4.60 -3.21
C ALA A 71 3.21 5.74 -3.89
N GLU A 72 3.66 6.70 -3.08
CA GLU A 72 4.55 7.79 -3.47
C GLU A 72 5.89 7.60 -2.78
N VAL A 73 6.99 7.69 -3.52
CA VAL A 73 8.35 7.56 -3.00
C VAL A 73 9.08 8.88 -3.21
N ARG A 74 9.74 9.36 -2.15
CA ARG A 74 10.56 10.57 -2.16
C ARG A 74 11.80 10.33 -1.33
N PHE A 75 12.92 10.13 -2.01
CA PHE A 75 14.22 10.03 -1.36
C PHE A 75 14.98 11.34 -1.49
N THR A 76 15.66 11.71 -0.40
CA THR A 76 16.50 12.89 -0.31
C THR A 76 17.80 12.51 0.39
N ASP A 77 18.79 13.41 0.39
CA ASP A 77 20.04 13.19 1.12
C ASP A 77 19.80 12.96 2.63
N ASN A 78 18.72 13.54 3.17
CA ASN A 78 18.41 13.51 4.60
C ASN A 78 17.37 12.44 4.99
N GLY A 79 16.82 11.67 4.04
CA GLY A 79 15.85 10.64 4.39
C GLY A 79 15.19 9.92 3.22
N ARG A 80 14.64 8.75 3.53
CA ARG A 80 13.95 7.87 2.58
C ARG A 80 12.48 7.81 2.96
N LYS A 81 11.61 8.55 2.28
CA LYS A 81 10.18 8.62 2.62
C LYS A 81 9.33 7.90 1.58
N VAL A 82 8.37 7.14 2.06
CA VAL A 82 7.32 6.51 1.26
C VAL A 82 5.96 6.83 1.87
N ARG A 83 4.97 7.14 1.04
CA ARG A 83 3.57 7.28 1.47
C ARG A 83 2.76 6.17 0.81
N LEU A 84 2.18 5.27 1.61
CA LEU A 84 1.21 4.31 1.12
C LEU A 84 -0.17 4.97 1.09
N LEU A 85 -0.69 5.21 -0.11
CA LEU A 85 -1.93 5.97 -0.31
C LEU A 85 -3.16 5.06 -0.21
N LYS A 86 -3.08 3.86 -0.80
CA LYS A 86 -4.13 2.83 -0.74
C LYS A 86 -3.55 1.43 -0.92
N GLY A 87 -4.35 0.43 -0.58
CA GLY A 87 -4.05 -0.99 -0.80
C GLY A 87 -3.06 -1.58 0.20
N GLU A 88 -2.15 -2.40 -0.30
CA GLU A 88 -1.20 -3.15 0.51
C GLU A 88 0.20 -3.14 -0.14
N ALA A 89 1.21 -2.96 0.70
CA ALA A 89 2.60 -2.94 0.27
C ALA A 89 3.50 -3.70 1.24
N ALA A 90 4.46 -4.44 0.68
CA ALA A 90 5.55 -5.02 1.44
C ALA A 90 6.86 -4.34 1.08
N PHE A 91 7.71 -4.14 2.09
CA PHE A 91 8.97 -3.42 1.98
C PHE A 91 10.09 -4.36 2.40
N ASP A 92 11.07 -4.58 1.52
CA ASP A 92 12.38 -5.12 1.90
C ASP A 92 13.37 -3.94 1.90
N VAL A 93 13.64 -3.40 3.08
CA VAL A 93 14.41 -2.16 3.25
C VAL A 93 15.91 -2.47 3.31
N ALA A 94 16.69 -1.86 2.43
CA ALA A 94 18.14 -1.91 2.46
C ALA A 94 18.67 -1.25 3.75
N HIS A 95 19.66 -1.92 4.36
CA HIS A 95 20.25 -1.46 5.61
C HIS A 95 21.04 -0.15 5.42
N ASP A 96 20.58 0.92 6.05
CA ASP A 96 21.25 2.22 6.06
C ASP A 96 20.91 2.93 7.39
N PRO A 97 21.83 2.94 8.37
CA PRO A 97 21.61 3.54 9.69
C PRO A 97 21.68 5.08 9.68
N GLU A 98 22.27 5.68 8.64
CA GLU A 98 22.44 7.14 8.54
C GLU A 98 21.15 7.79 8.04
N ARG A 99 20.43 7.14 7.12
CA ARG A 99 19.16 7.64 6.58
C ARG A 99 18.04 6.67 6.87
N ALA A 100 17.14 7.02 7.78
CA ALA A 100 16.00 6.17 8.06
C ALA A 100 15.02 6.06 6.89
N PHE A 101 14.38 4.89 6.79
CA PHE A 101 13.29 4.61 5.87
C PHE A 101 11.96 4.81 6.60
N GLU A 102 11.18 5.80 6.20
CA GLU A 102 9.90 6.16 6.82
C GLU A 102 8.75 5.88 5.86
N VAL A 103 7.79 5.08 6.30
CA VAL A 103 6.54 4.82 5.59
C VAL A 103 5.38 5.48 6.32
N GLU A 104 4.74 6.44 5.66
CA GLU A 104 3.49 7.03 6.12
C GLU A 104 2.31 6.21 5.58
N ALA A 105 1.40 5.81 6.47
CA ALA A 105 0.19 5.05 6.14
C ALA A 105 -0.97 5.59 6.98
N ARG A 106 -1.78 6.49 6.39
CA ARG A 106 -2.81 7.27 7.11
C ARG A 106 -2.21 8.05 8.30
N SER A 107 -2.61 7.72 9.53
CA SER A 107 -2.12 8.35 10.77
C SER A 107 -0.86 7.70 11.35
N ALA A 108 -0.38 6.62 10.71
CA ALA A 108 0.79 5.87 11.14
C ALA A 108 2.04 6.31 10.40
N VAL A 109 3.15 6.38 11.12
CA VAL A 109 4.49 6.48 10.55
C VAL A 109 5.31 5.30 11.06
N VAL A 110 5.81 4.50 10.13
CA VAL A 110 6.63 3.32 10.39
C VAL A 110 8.06 3.63 9.97
N ARG A 111 9.01 3.54 10.90
CA ARG A 111 10.43 3.82 10.66
C ARG A 111 11.23 2.53 10.69
N ALA A 112 12.03 2.32 9.65
CA ALA A 112 12.88 1.17 9.44
C ALA A 112 14.33 1.60 9.16
N VAL A 113 15.27 0.72 9.46
CA VAL A 113 16.71 0.91 9.15
C VAL A 113 17.21 -0.17 8.20
N GLY A 114 16.79 -1.41 8.40
CA GLY A 114 17.02 -2.55 7.51
C GLY A 114 16.13 -3.71 7.93
N THR A 115 14.91 -3.74 7.40
CA THR A 115 13.82 -4.63 7.85
C THR A 115 12.99 -5.12 6.69
N SER A 116 12.24 -6.20 6.93
CA SER A 116 11.17 -6.63 6.03
C SER A 116 9.84 -6.55 6.78
N PHE A 117 8.86 -5.88 6.19
CA PHE A 117 7.54 -5.70 6.79
C PHE A 117 6.45 -5.47 5.73
N ASN A 118 5.21 -5.72 6.10
CA ASN A 118 4.01 -5.56 5.28
C ASN A 118 3.06 -4.56 5.94
N LEU A 119 2.53 -3.63 5.15
CA LEU A 119 1.49 -2.69 5.54
C LEU A 119 0.25 -2.87 4.66
N ARG A 120 -0.89 -3.07 5.30
CA ARG A 120 -2.18 -3.19 4.63
C ARG A 120 -3.14 -2.12 5.14
N LEU A 121 -3.62 -1.28 4.23
CA LEU A 121 -4.66 -0.30 4.52
C LEU A 121 -6.03 -0.94 4.34
N ARG A 122 -6.75 -1.13 5.46
CA ARG A 122 -8.18 -1.43 5.46
C ARG A 122 -8.99 -0.12 5.55
N PRO A 123 -10.32 -0.16 5.35
CA PRO A 123 -11.14 1.04 5.42
C PRO A 123 -11.00 1.82 6.74
N ALA A 124 -10.91 1.14 7.88
CA ALA A 124 -10.91 1.75 9.21
C ALA A 124 -9.59 1.58 10.00
N LEU A 125 -8.63 0.80 9.49
CA LEU A 125 -7.40 0.48 10.21
C LEU A 125 -6.23 0.19 9.26
N THR A 126 -5.02 0.25 9.78
CA THR A 126 -3.80 -0.19 9.11
C THR A 126 -3.25 -1.41 9.84
N GLU A 127 -2.97 -2.48 9.12
CA GLU A 127 -2.31 -3.68 9.66
C GLU A 127 -0.84 -3.64 9.31
N LEU A 128 0.02 -3.76 10.32
CA LEU A 128 1.46 -3.95 10.20
C LEU A 128 1.80 -5.40 10.54
N THR A 129 2.68 -6.00 9.76
CA THR A 129 3.29 -7.31 10.03
C THR A 129 4.78 -7.22 9.77
N VAL A 130 5.61 -7.53 10.76
CA VAL A 130 7.08 -7.47 10.62
C VAL A 130 7.62 -8.89 10.45
N THR A 131 8.32 -9.13 9.35
CA THR A 131 8.87 -10.45 9.01
C THR A 131 10.35 -10.56 9.34
N GLN A 132 11.10 -9.46 9.32
CA GLN A 132 12.52 -9.45 9.65
C GLN A 132 12.96 -8.11 10.27
N GLY A 133 13.82 -8.19 11.29
CA GLY A 133 14.35 -7.03 12.01
C GLY A 133 13.33 -6.42 12.96
N ALA A 134 13.32 -5.10 13.09
CA ALA A 134 12.36 -4.38 13.92
C ALA A 134 12.09 -2.98 13.37
N VAL A 135 10.84 -2.54 13.42
CA VAL A 135 10.43 -1.18 13.03
C VAL A 135 9.96 -0.42 14.25
N THR A 136 10.06 0.90 14.19
CA THR A 136 9.47 1.79 15.19
C THR A 136 8.22 2.42 14.61
N VAL A 137 7.10 2.32 15.32
CA VAL A 137 5.79 2.76 14.85
C VAL A 137 5.29 3.90 15.71
N ARG A 138 4.88 4.99 15.08
CA ARG A 138 4.24 6.14 15.73
C ARG A 138 2.85 6.33 15.14
N CYS A 139 1.84 6.48 16.00
CA CYS A 139 0.47 6.81 15.58
C CYS A 139 0.01 8.11 16.25
N GLY A 140 -0.26 9.14 15.45
CA GLY A 140 -0.60 10.47 15.96
C GLY A 140 0.47 11.03 16.92
N ASN A 141 0.03 11.52 18.08
CA ASN A 141 0.91 12.12 19.11
C ASN A 141 1.37 11.11 20.18
N ARG A 142 1.14 9.80 19.98
CA ARG A 142 1.59 8.78 20.93
C ARG A 142 3.10 8.58 20.82
N GLN A 143 3.69 8.10 21.90
CA GLN A 143 5.11 7.71 21.91
C GLN A 143 5.36 6.60 20.88
N PRO A 144 6.49 6.64 20.16
CA PRO A 144 6.85 5.58 19.24
C PRO A 144 7.02 4.24 19.98
N GLN A 145 6.56 3.15 19.38
CA GLN A 145 6.67 1.79 19.93
C GLN A 145 7.43 0.87 18.96
N PRO A 146 8.37 0.05 19.45
CA PRO A 146 9.04 -0.94 18.61
C PRO A 146 8.10 -2.11 18.29
N VAL A 147 8.24 -2.66 17.09
CA VAL A 147 7.57 -3.89 16.62
C VAL A 147 8.63 -4.78 15.99
N ALA A 148 8.87 -5.94 16.58
CA ALA A 148 9.92 -6.86 16.16
C ALA A 148 9.38 -7.89 15.15
N ALA A 149 10.30 -8.58 14.47
CA ALA A 149 9.96 -9.72 13.63
C ALA A 149 9.19 -10.77 14.44
N GLY A 150 8.12 -11.32 13.84
CA GLY A 150 7.19 -12.19 14.54
C GLY A 150 5.99 -11.45 15.14
N ASP A 151 6.05 -10.12 15.22
CA ASP A 151 4.96 -9.29 15.74
C ASP A 151 4.26 -8.51 14.63
N GLY A 152 3.09 -7.99 15.00
CA GLY A 152 2.33 -7.05 14.21
C GLY A 152 1.71 -5.96 15.06
N ALA A 153 1.09 -5.02 14.36
CA ALA A 153 0.32 -3.97 15.00
C ALA A 153 -0.96 -3.68 14.21
N VAL A 154 -2.05 -3.40 14.91
CA VAL A 154 -3.25 -2.81 14.33
C VAL A 154 -3.29 -1.36 14.75
N LEU A 155 -3.33 -0.48 13.74
CA LEU A 155 -3.32 0.96 13.92
C LEU A 155 -4.64 1.57 13.51
N GLN A 156 -5.17 2.42 14.39
CA GLN A 156 -6.33 3.28 14.16
C GLN A 156 -5.95 4.70 14.62
N PRO A 157 -6.66 5.76 14.19
CA PRO A 157 -6.28 7.14 14.50
C PRO A 157 -5.97 7.44 15.98
N ARG A 158 -6.59 6.70 16.91
CA ARG A 158 -6.39 6.84 18.34
C ARG A 158 -5.95 5.56 19.05
N SER A 159 -5.69 4.46 18.33
CA SER A 159 -5.34 3.17 18.93
C SER A 159 -4.14 2.53 18.24
N LEU A 160 -3.26 1.94 19.05
CA LEU A 160 -2.15 1.13 18.60
C LEU A 160 -2.18 -0.13 19.46
N VAL A 161 -2.46 -1.27 18.83
CA VAL A 161 -2.49 -2.57 19.49
C VAL A 161 -1.40 -3.43 18.91
N LEU A 162 -0.42 -3.78 19.73
CA LEU A 162 0.64 -4.71 19.40
C LEU A 162 0.16 -6.13 19.64
N THR A 163 0.58 -7.06 18.79
CA THR A 163 0.19 -8.47 18.91
C THR A 163 1.30 -9.36 18.38
N HIS A 164 1.65 -10.38 19.16
CA HIS A 164 2.51 -11.44 18.67
C HIS A 164 1.74 -12.29 17.65
N LEU A 165 2.31 -12.48 16.46
CA LEU A 165 1.65 -13.18 15.38
C LEU A 165 2.17 -14.61 15.31
N ASP A 166 1.24 -15.57 15.26
CA ASP A 166 1.60 -16.94 14.92
C ASP A 166 2.31 -16.97 13.55
N PRO A 167 3.39 -17.75 13.37
CA PRO A 167 4.09 -17.88 12.08
C PRO A 167 3.16 -18.16 10.91
N LYS A 168 2.06 -18.88 11.15
CA LYS A 168 1.02 -19.16 10.17
C LYS A 168 0.31 -17.90 9.66
N VAL A 169 -0.07 -17.00 10.57
CA VAL A 169 -0.67 -15.71 10.25
C VAL A 169 0.30 -14.82 9.46
N ILE A 170 1.60 -14.87 9.79
CA ILE A 170 2.63 -14.12 9.06
C ILE A 170 2.74 -14.63 7.61
N ARG A 171 2.79 -15.96 7.41
CA ARG A 171 2.79 -16.56 6.07
C ARG A 171 1.54 -16.14 5.30
N GLN A 172 0.38 -16.22 5.92
CA GLN A 172 -0.87 -15.81 5.30
C GLN A 172 -0.87 -14.35 4.84
N ARG A 173 -0.46 -13.42 5.71
CA ARG A 173 -0.42 -11.98 5.41
C ARG A 173 0.62 -11.59 4.36
N THR A 174 1.57 -12.48 4.04
CA THR A 174 2.67 -12.20 3.11
C THR A 174 2.68 -13.09 1.86
N ALA A 175 1.81 -14.10 1.79
CA ALA A 175 1.69 -15.05 0.68
C ALA A 175 1.41 -14.36 -0.68
N TRP A 176 0.73 -13.22 -0.66
CA TRP A 176 0.42 -12.46 -1.88
C TRP A 176 1.67 -12.04 -2.66
N ARG A 177 2.82 -11.88 -2.00
CA ARG A 177 4.11 -11.58 -2.65
C ARG A 177 4.53 -12.66 -3.66
N GLN A 178 4.08 -13.90 -3.42
CA GLN A 178 4.29 -15.06 -4.28
C GLN A 178 3.08 -15.33 -5.19
N LYS A 179 2.14 -14.38 -5.29
CA LYS A 179 0.87 -14.50 -5.99
C LYS A 179 -0.04 -15.59 -5.43
N LEU A 180 0.03 -15.83 -4.12
CA LEU A 180 -0.75 -16.83 -3.42
C LEU A 180 -1.74 -16.19 -2.43
N VAL A 181 -2.87 -16.87 -2.24
CA VAL A 181 -3.82 -16.69 -1.15
C VAL A 181 -3.72 -17.94 -0.28
N GLN A 182 -3.19 -17.78 0.93
CA GLN A 182 -3.18 -18.83 1.94
C GLN A 182 -4.45 -18.70 2.79
N LEU A 183 -5.18 -19.81 2.96
CA LEU A 183 -6.33 -19.90 3.84
C LEU A 183 -6.05 -20.96 4.90
N GLU A 184 -6.19 -20.59 6.16
CA GLU A 184 -5.93 -21.47 7.30
C GLU A 184 -7.17 -21.62 8.16
N ASP A 185 -8.12 -22.44 7.67
CA ASP A 185 -9.43 -22.63 8.31
C ASP A 185 -10.27 -21.34 8.39
N GLU A 186 -10.20 -20.53 7.33
CA GLU A 186 -10.91 -19.25 7.23
C GLU A 186 -12.38 -19.46 6.84
N THR A 187 -13.25 -18.55 7.27
CA THR A 187 -14.65 -18.59 6.81
C THR A 187 -14.75 -18.26 5.32
N ILE A 188 -15.81 -18.72 4.64
CA ILE A 188 -16.04 -18.36 3.23
C ILE A 188 -16.18 -16.86 3.05
N GLU A 189 -16.72 -16.14 4.04
CA GLU A 189 -16.73 -14.68 4.03
C GLU A 189 -15.32 -14.09 3.98
N GLN A 190 -14.40 -14.57 4.81
CA GLN A 190 -13.01 -14.12 4.81
C GLN A 190 -12.30 -14.51 3.52
N ALA A 191 -12.49 -15.75 3.06
CA ALA A 191 -11.87 -16.25 1.83
C ALA A 191 -12.34 -15.48 0.58
N THR A 192 -13.66 -15.32 0.40
CA THR A 192 -14.20 -14.53 -0.72
C THR A 192 -13.79 -13.07 -0.62
N GLY A 193 -13.74 -12.50 0.59
CA GLY A 193 -13.19 -11.17 0.85
C GLY A 193 -11.75 -11.01 0.36
N GLU A 194 -10.87 -11.99 0.59
CA GLU A 194 -9.50 -11.95 0.07
C GLU A 194 -9.43 -12.12 -1.44
N PHE A 195 -10.18 -13.06 -2.04
CA PHE A 195 -10.20 -13.24 -3.50
C PHE A 195 -10.76 -12.02 -4.25
N ASN A 196 -11.79 -11.37 -3.70
CA ASN A 196 -12.42 -10.21 -4.32
C ASN A 196 -11.47 -9.00 -4.43
N ARG A 197 -10.37 -8.98 -3.68
CA ARG A 197 -9.31 -7.96 -3.85
C ARG A 197 -8.62 -8.04 -5.20
N TYR A 198 -8.65 -9.21 -5.84
CA TYR A 198 -7.96 -9.48 -7.09
C TYR A 198 -8.93 -9.60 -8.28
N ARG A 199 -10.24 -9.52 -8.05
CA ARG A 199 -11.26 -9.66 -9.09
C ARG A 199 -11.98 -8.34 -9.34
N VAL A 200 -12.17 -8.01 -10.61
CA VAL A 200 -13.05 -6.90 -11.01
C VAL A 200 -14.52 -7.28 -10.78
N ALA A 201 -14.91 -8.48 -11.21
CA ALA A 201 -16.23 -9.05 -10.95
C ALA A 201 -16.20 -9.86 -9.65
N PRO A 202 -17.04 -9.57 -8.64
CA PRO A 202 -16.89 -10.15 -7.32
C PRO A 202 -17.48 -11.57 -7.20
N ILE A 203 -17.04 -12.30 -6.17
CA ILE A 203 -17.71 -13.46 -5.60
C ILE A 203 -18.62 -12.94 -4.49
N LEU A 204 -19.92 -13.14 -4.64
CA LEU A 204 -20.97 -12.73 -3.71
C LEU A 204 -21.47 -13.94 -2.92
N ILE A 205 -21.82 -13.71 -1.67
CA ILE A 205 -22.47 -14.73 -0.83
C ILE A 205 -23.96 -14.43 -0.84
N GLY A 206 -24.73 -15.30 -1.49
CA GLY A 206 -26.19 -15.16 -1.59
C GLY A 206 -26.96 -15.80 -0.43
N ASP A 207 -26.28 -16.62 0.39
CA ASP A 207 -26.88 -17.32 1.53
C ASP A 207 -25.96 -17.23 2.76
N THR A 208 -26.50 -16.75 3.89
CA THR A 208 -25.74 -16.60 5.14
C THR A 208 -25.29 -17.94 5.74
N ARG A 209 -25.91 -19.07 5.38
CA ARG A 209 -25.43 -20.41 5.75
C ARG A 209 -24.07 -20.73 5.15
N VAL A 210 -23.73 -20.10 4.02
CA VAL A 210 -22.43 -20.30 3.35
C VAL A 210 -21.33 -19.50 4.05
N SER A 211 -21.64 -18.32 4.61
CA SER A 211 -20.61 -17.39 5.09
C SER A 211 -19.73 -17.96 6.20
N SER A 212 -20.30 -18.78 7.08
CA SER A 212 -19.62 -19.36 8.25
C SER A 212 -18.94 -20.71 7.97
N LEU A 213 -19.17 -21.31 6.80
CA LEU A 213 -18.44 -22.51 6.39
C LEU A 213 -16.95 -22.19 6.32
N ARG A 214 -16.09 -23.17 6.61
CA ARG A 214 -14.64 -22.98 6.65
C ARG A 214 -13.94 -23.69 5.51
N ILE A 215 -12.87 -23.08 5.04
CA ILE A 215 -11.98 -23.66 4.04
C ILE A 215 -10.53 -23.35 4.39
N GLY A 216 -9.69 -24.36 4.21
CA GLY A 216 -8.23 -24.20 4.19
C GLY A 216 -7.68 -24.53 2.81
N GLY A 217 -6.48 -24.05 2.54
CA GLY A 217 -5.75 -24.37 1.32
C GLY A 217 -4.89 -23.22 0.85
N GLU A 218 -4.08 -23.51 -0.15
CA GLU A 218 -3.26 -22.53 -0.86
C GLU A 218 -3.78 -22.42 -2.29
N PHE A 219 -4.00 -21.19 -2.74
CA PHE A 219 -4.55 -20.91 -4.06
C PHE A 219 -3.77 -19.79 -4.73
N HIS A 220 -3.62 -19.85 -6.04
CA HIS A 220 -3.05 -18.73 -6.78
C HIS A 220 -4.09 -17.60 -6.91
N ILE A 221 -3.66 -16.34 -6.76
CA ILE A 221 -4.56 -15.15 -6.79
C ILE A 221 -5.39 -15.04 -8.07
N THR A 222 -4.86 -15.56 -9.20
CA THR A 222 -5.54 -15.52 -10.51
C THR A 222 -6.42 -16.72 -10.77
N ASP A 223 -6.42 -17.72 -9.88
CA ASP A 223 -7.09 -19.00 -10.09
C ASP A 223 -8.34 -19.13 -9.21
N SER A 224 -9.27 -18.20 -9.40
CA SER A 224 -10.58 -18.26 -8.73
C SER A 224 -11.37 -19.50 -9.15
N GLY A 225 -11.10 -20.07 -10.33
CA GLY A 225 -11.75 -21.29 -10.80
C GLY A 225 -11.43 -22.50 -9.92
N LYS A 226 -10.16 -22.71 -9.56
CA LYS A 226 -9.78 -23.78 -8.62
C LYS A 226 -10.37 -23.56 -7.24
N PHE A 227 -10.38 -22.32 -6.75
CA PHE A 227 -11.02 -21.99 -5.47
C PHE A 227 -12.51 -22.36 -5.48
N LEU A 228 -13.27 -21.87 -6.48
CA LEU A 228 -14.70 -22.17 -6.62
C LEU A 228 -14.98 -23.67 -6.81
N SER A 229 -14.11 -24.39 -7.51
CA SER A 229 -14.20 -25.84 -7.68
C SER A 229 -13.97 -26.58 -6.36
N ALA A 230 -13.01 -26.13 -5.55
CA ALA A 230 -12.76 -26.68 -4.21
C ALA A 230 -13.95 -26.48 -3.28
N LEU A 231 -14.59 -25.30 -3.32
CA LEU A 231 -15.81 -25.01 -2.55
C LEU A 231 -16.94 -26.00 -2.88
N GLN A 232 -17.25 -26.22 -4.17
CA GLN A 232 -18.35 -27.10 -4.57
C GLN A 232 -18.10 -28.58 -4.26
N SER A 233 -16.82 -28.98 -4.24
CA SER A 233 -16.41 -30.37 -4.03
C SER A 233 -16.41 -30.76 -2.56
N HIS A 234 -16.06 -29.84 -1.66
CA HIS A 234 -15.86 -30.14 -0.23
C HIS A 234 -16.96 -29.58 0.68
N LEU A 235 -17.76 -28.63 0.20
CA LEU A 235 -18.76 -27.93 1.00
C LEU A 235 -20.15 -28.03 0.35
N PRO A 236 -21.24 -27.86 1.11
CA PRO A 236 -22.61 -27.78 0.58
C PRO A 236 -22.85 -26.43 -0.10
N ILE A 237 -22.02 -26.09 -1.09
CA ILE A 237 -22.08 -24.82 -1.82
C ILE A 237 -22.39 -25.13 -3.28
N ARG A 238 -23.32 -24.36 -3.85
CA ARG A 238 -23.55 -24.25 -5.28
C ARG A 238 -23.00 -22.92 -5.77
N VAL A 239 -22.25 -22.96 -6.85
CA VAL A 239 -21.74 -21.78 -7.56
C VAL A 239 -22.72 -21.46 -8.69
N VAL A 240 -23.16 -20.21 -8.76
CA VAL A 240 -24.03 -19.71 -9.83
C VAL A 240 -23.34 -18.51 -10.46
N ASP A 241 -23.17 -18.54 -11.78
CA ASP A 241 -22.65 -17.39 -12.51
C ASP A 241 -23.68 -16.25 -12.48
N GLY A 242 -23.22 -15.05 -12.14
CA GLY A 242 -24.01 -13.83 -12.17
C GLY A 242 -23.75 -13.00 -13.42
N GLU A 243 -24.24 -11.77 -13.42
CA GLU A 243 -23.99 -10.83 -14.51
C GLU A 243 -22.50 -10.39 -14.53
N GLU A 244 -22.00 -10.10 -15.74
CA GLU A 244 -20.67 -9.52 -15.98
C GLU A 244 -19.49 -10.32 -15.35
N GLY A 245 -19.63 -11.64 -15.21
CA GLY A 245 -18.59 -12.51 -14.65
C GLY A 245 -18.52 -12.51 -13.12
N SER A 246 -19.51 -11.91 -12.46
CA SER A 246 -19.72 -12.10 -11.03
C SER A 246 -20.12 -13.54 -10.74
N VAL A 247 -19.92 -13.98 -9.51
CA VAL A 247 -20.24 -15.34 -9.07
C VAL A 247 -21.01 -15.25 -7.77
N MET A 248 -22.10 -16.02 -7.63
CA MET A 248 -22.88 -16.10 -6.41
C MET A 248 -22.75 -17.48 -5.77
N LEU A 249 -22.44 -17.50 -4.48
CA LEU A 249 -22.39 -18.71 -3.66
C LEU A 249 -23.72 -18.89 -2.93
N LEU A 250 -24.37 -20.03 -3.17
CA LEU A 250 -25.63 -20.43 -2.54
C LEU A 250 -25.43 -21.73 -1.77
N TYR A 251 -26.21 -21.94 -0.71
CA TYR A 251 -26.20 -23.23 -0.01
C TYR A 251 -26.88 -24.30 -0.88
N ARG A 252 -26.25 -25.47 -0.99
CA ARG A 252 -26.79 -26.62 -1.70
C ARG A 252 -27.67 -27.43 -0.75
N ASP A 253 -28.97 -27.18 -0.77
CA ASP A 253 -29.93 -28.04 -0.10
C ASP A 253 -29.99 -29.39 -0.84
N LEU A 254 -29.71 -30.48 -0.11
CA LEU A 254 -29.64 -31.84 -0.67
C LEU A 254 -31.04 -32.44 -0.96
N SER A 255 -32.12 -31.67 -0.80
CA SER A 255 -33.50 -32.15 -0.83
C SER A 255 -34.17 -32.20 -2.21
N SER A 256 -33.59 -31.65 -3.29
CA SER A 256 -34.26 -31.63 -4.61
C SER A 256 -33.92 -32.78 -5.55
N ARG A 257 -33.17 -33.80 -5.10
CA ARG A 257 -32.83 -34.98 -5.92
C ARG A 257 -33.89 -36.10 -5.91
N ALA A 258 -34.97 -35.97 -5.14
CA ALA A 258 -36.00 -37.01 -5.02
C ALA A 258 -37.19 -36.86 -6.00
N ASP A 259 -37.42 -35.69 -6.58
CA ASP A 259 -38.67 -35.43 -7.34
C ASP A 259 -38.53 -35.54 -8.88
N SER A 260 -37.42 -36.07 -9.39
CA SER A 260 -37.21 -36.31 -10.84
C SER A 260 -37.09 -37.79 -11.21
N ALA A 261 -37.40 -38.69 -10.27
CA ALA A 261 -37.56 -40.11 -10.53
C ALA A 261 -39.00 -40.53 -10.17
N ASN A 262 -39.97 -40.06 -10.95
CA ASN A 262 -41.27 -40.71 -11.08
C ASN A 262 -41.86 -40.43 -12.47
#